data_AF-A0A7Y4YD62-F1
#
_entry.id   AF-A0A7Y4YD62-F1
#
_cell.length_a   1.000
_cell.length_b   1.000
_cell.length_c   1.000
_cell.angle_alpha   90.00
_cell.angle_beta   90.00
_cell.angle_gamma   90.00
#
_symmetry.space_group_name_H-M   'P 1'
#
loop_
_entity.id
_entity.type
_entity.pdbx_description
1 polymer ?
#
loop_
_entity_poly.entity_id
_entity_poly.type
_entity_poly.pdbx_seq_one_letter_code
_entity_poly.pdbx_strand_id
1 'polypeptide(L)'
;MLQAILLGLFISLIISSTILGHTGTILFKIKKYWAGVKTKIFIGKLENLNYFQYHNLKEKKELKKIIIKCGSRLKIIDALWNQFTFSLDKRSFIIDEDAESGRPLIDSKGIIDSQSGYNANKQTDNTEFYNFAKQLGLNIKIENLVYSDKEQTNAQQEIKINKSEYSLHINYEDENYGDQFIFEFAEIINQELLKISSVERIFLMDNYPAFLIFLPDKIYKYLLSLSPEKRQTPFKPIDWLRNRE
;
A
#
# COMPACT_ATOMS: atom_id res chain seq x y z
N MET A 1 -5.98 3.46 -66.47
CA MET A 1 -5.39 4.61 -65.74
C MET A 1 -5.85 4.66 -64.28
N LEU A 2 -7.16 4.70 -64.01
CA LEU A 2 -7.71 4.73 -62.64
C LEU A 2 -7.28 3.54 -61.76
N GLN A 3 -7.28 2.32 -62.29
CA GLN A 3 -6.83 1.11 -61.57
C GLN A 3 -5.36 1.17 -61.15
N ALA A 4 -4.48 1.73 -61.98
CA ALA A 4 -3.06 1.88 -61.66
C ALA A 4 -2.84 2.94 -60.57
N ILE A 5 -3.61 4.03 -60.58
CA ILE A 5 -3.60 5.06 -59.54
C ILE A 5 -4.08 4.48 -58.20
N LEU A 6 -5.19 3.71 -58.21
CA LEU A 6 -5.72 3.05 -57.02
C LEU A 6 -4.73 2.03 -56.43
N LEU A 7 -4.05 1.25 -57.28
CA LEU A 7 -3.02 0.30 -56.84
C LEU A 7 -1.82 1.02 -56.22
N GLY A 8 -1.36 2.12 -56.82
CA GLY A 8 -0.29 2.95 -56.25
C GLY A 8 -0.64 3.54 -54.89
N LEU A 9 -1.88 4.03 -54.72
CA LEU A 9 -2.37 4.52 -53.42
C LEU A 9 -2.44 3.41 -52.38
N PHE A 10 -2.93 2.22 -52.75
CA PHE A 10 -3.02 1.06 -51.85
C PHE A 10 -1.64 0.61 -51.35
N ILE A 11 -0.65 0.53 -52.24
CA ILE A 11 0.73 0.18 -51.90
C ILE A 11 1.35 1.22 -50.94
N SER A 12 1.14 2.52 -51.22
CA SER A 12 1.61 3.60 -50.33
C SER A 12 0.98 3.52 -48.93
N LEU A 13 -0.29 3.16 -48.84
CA LEU A 13 -1.00 2.98 -47.56
C LEU A 13 -0.45 1.80 -46.75
N ILE A 14 -0.11 0.70 -47.42
CA ILE A 14 0.54 -0.47 -46.79
C ILE A 14 1.96 -0.10 -46.30
N ILE A 15 2.75 0.62 -47.09
CA ILE A 15 4.10 1.03 -46.71
C ILE A 15 4.07 2.01 -45.53
N SER A 16 3.18 3.00 -45.56
CA SER A 16 3.04 3.96 -44.45
C SER A 16 2.56 3.31 -43.16
N SER A 17 1.56 2.43 -43.22
CA SER A 17 1.08 1.67 -42.05
C SER A 17 2.15 0.74 -41.46
N THR A 18 2.98 0.09 -42.29
CA THR A 18 4.09 -0.73 -41.81
C THR A 18 5.20 0.11 -41.16
N ILE A 19 5.57 1.26 -41.74
CA ILE A 19 6.53 2.20 -41.13
C ILE A 19 6.00 2.75 -39.80
N LEU A 20 4.72 3.15 -39.74
CA LEU A 20 4.06 3.60 -38.50
C LEU A 20 4.02 2.51 -37.43
N GLY A 21 3.72 1.27 -37.82
CA GLY A 21 3.77 0.11 -36.94
C GLY A 21 5.19 -0.13 -36.39
N HIS A 22 6.20 -0.08 -37.27
CA HIS A 22 7.58 -0.33 -36.87
C HIS A 22 8.12 0.77 -35.94
N THR A 23 7.90 2.04 -36.29
CA THR A 23 8.27 3.19 -35.45
C THR A 23 7.55 3.15 -34.09
N GLY A 24 6.27 2.77 -34.06
CA GLY A 24 5.52 2.54 -32.83
C GLY A 24 6.15 1.47 -31.93
N THR A 25 6.57 0.33 -32.50
CA THR A 25 7.22 -0.73 -31.72
C THR A 25 8.60 -0.34 -31.18
N ILE A 26 9.38 0.42 -31.94
CA ILE A 26 10.68 0.95 -31.52
C ILE A 26 10.49 1.94 -30.37
N LEU A 27 9.57 2.90 -30.51
CA LEU A 27 9.24 3.88 -29.47
C LEU A 27 8.75 3.19 -28.18
N PHE A 28 7.94 2.15 -28.31
CA PHE A 28 7.49 1.35 -27.16
C PHE A 28 8.65 0.68 -26.44
N LYS A 29 9.58 0.05 -27.17
CA LYS A 29 10.78 -0.58 -26.59
C LYS A 29 11.66 0.45 -25.87
N ILE A 30 11.87 1.63 -26.48
CA ILE A 30 12.64 2.72 -25.89
C ILE A 30 11.97 3.21 -24.60
N LYS A 31 10.66 3.50 -24.62
CA LYS A 31 9.90 3.91 -23.43
C LYS A 31 10.02 2.90 -22.29
N LYS A 32 9.87 1.61 -22.60
CA LYS A 32 10.00 0.52 -21.62
C LYS A 32 11.41 0.43 -21.03
N TYR A 33 12.44 0.60 -21.85
CA TYR A 33 13.83 0.63 -21.40
C TYR A 33 14.06 1.79 -20.41
N TRP A 34 13.64 3.01 -20.76
CA TRP A 34 13.75 4.18 -19.89
C TRP A 34 12.96 4.04 -18.59
N ALA A 35 11.75 3.45 -18.64
CA ALA A 35 10.98 3.15 -17.43
C ALA A 35 11.74 2.19 -16.50
N GLY A 36 12.40 1.17 -17.05
CA GLY A 36 13.28 0.28 -16.29
C GLY A 36 14.47 1.00 -15.65
N VAL A 37 15.12 1.92 -16.37
CA VAL A 37 16.22 2.75 -15.84
C VAL A 37 15.73 3.63 -14.68
N LYS A 38 14.61 4.34 -14.87
CA LYS A 38 14.02 5.18 -13.80
C LYS A 38 13.65 4.35 -12.57
N THR A 39 13.10 3.15 -12.76
CA THR A 39 12.75 2.25 -11.64
C THR A 39 13.98 1.76 -10.88
N LYS A 40 15.10 1.50 -11.57
CA LYS A 40 16.38 1.17 -10.90
C LYS A 40 16.91 2.34 -10.06
N ILE A 41 16.82 3.57 -10.57
CA ILE A 41 17.20 4.78 -9.81
C ILE A 41 16.32 4.92 -8.57
N PHE A 42 15.01 4.70 -8.73
CA PHE A 42 14.04 4.70 -7.63
C PHE A 42 14.40 3.70 -6.53
N ILE A 43 14.67 2.44 -6.90
CA ILE A 43 15.12 1.40 -5.96
C ILE A 43 16.44 1.79 -5.29
N GLY A 44 17.38 2.35 -6.04
CA GLY A 44 18.65 2.83 -5.49
C GLY A 44 18.44 3.90 -4.42
N LYS A 45 17.48 4.82 -4.62
CA LYS A 45 17.12 5.79 -3.59
C LYS A 45 16.44 5.17 -2.38
N LEU A 46 15.51 4.23 -2.55
CA LEU A 46 14.91 3.50 -1.43
C LEU A 46 15.96 2.74 -0.62
N GLU A 47 16.94 2.13 -1.28
CA GLU A 47 18.05 1.42 -0.64
C GLU A 47 18.93 2.36 0.18
N ASN A 48 19.31 3.51 -0.37
CA ASN A 48 20.07 4.53 0.36
C ASN A 48 19.30 5.11 1.56
N LEU A 49 17.97 5.06 1.54
CA LEU A 49 17.12 5.48 2.66
C LEU A 49 16.84 4.34 3.66
N ASN A 50 17.43 3.15 3.49
CA ASN A 50 17.23 1.95 4.31
C ASN A 50 15.78 1.41 4.28
N TYR A 51 15.06 1.58 3.17
CA TYR A 51 13.73 1.00 3.00
C TYR A 51 13.74 -0.51 3.24
N PHE A 52 14.68 -1.22 2.62
CA PHE A 52 14.73 -2.69 2.66
C PHE A 52 15.40 -3.26 3.91
N GLN A 53 15.58 -2.50 5.00
CA GLN A 53 16.35 -2.94 6.16
C GLN A 53 15.78 -4.18 6.88
N TYR A 54 14.45 -4.36 6.84
CA TYR A 54 13.77 -5.50 7.47
C TYR A 54 13.64 -6.74 6.56
N HIS A 55 14.14 -6.66 5.34
CA HIS A 55 14.07 -7.77 4.39
C HIS A 55 15.35 -8.60 4.45
N ASN A 56 15.22 -9.93 4.42
CA ASN A 56 16.38 -10.77 4.21
C ASN A 56 16.89 -10.64 2.76
N LEU A 57 18.10 -11.15 2.49
CA LEU A 57 18.74 -10.99 1.18
C LEU A 57 17.92 -11.58 0.02
N LYS A 58 17.21 -12.69 0.24
CA LYS A 58 16.38 -13.35 -0.79
C LYS A 58 15.13 -12.52 -1.07
N GLU A 59 14.39 -12.15 -0.03
CA GLU A 59 13.18 -11.31 -0.11
C GLU A 59 13.50 -9.97 -0.77
N LYS A 60 14.57 -9.30 -0.34
CA LYS A 60 15.03 -8.03 -0.91
C LYS A 60 15.32 -8.14 -2.41
N LYS A 61 15.99 -9.21 -2.85
CA LYS A 61 16.27 -9.44 -4.28
C LYS A 61 14.98 -9.68 -5.07
N GLU A 62 14.06 -10.44 -4.49
CA GLU A 62 12.77 -10.77 -5.11
C GLU A 62 11.89 -9.52 -5.26
N LEU A 63 11.67 -8.78 -4.17
CA LEU A 63 10.89 -7.55 -4.18
C LEU A 63 11.44 -6.54 -5.20
N LYS A 64 12.76 -6.30 -5.21
CA LYS A 64 13.39 -5.40 -6.21
C LYS A 64 13.14 -5.87 -7.64
N LYS A 65 13.25 -7.18 -7.91
CA LYS A 65 13.00 -7.75 -9.24
C LYS A 65 11.55 -7.52 -9.68
N ILE A 66 10.58 -7.68 -8.77
CA ILE A 66 9.17 -7.43 -9.07
C ILE A 66 8.91 -5.94 -9.27
N ILE A 67 9.44 -5.05 -8.41
CA ILE A 67 9.32 -3.59 -8.59
C ILE A 67 9.84 -3.16 -9.97
N ILE A 68 11.00 -3.65 -10.43
CA ILE A 68 11.53 -3.35 -11.77
C ILE A 68 10.56 -3.81 -12.87
N LYS A 69 9.96 -4.99 -12.72
CA LYS A 69 9.00 -5.53 -13.68
C LYS A 69 7.73 -4.67 -13.72
N CYS A 70 7.17 -4.36 -12.55
CA CYS A 70 5.96 -3.56 -12.39
C CYS A 70 6.16 -2.11 -12.86
N GLY A 71 7.26 -1.45 -12.47
CA GLY A 71 7.57 -0.07 -12.86
C GLY A 71 7.83 0.14 -14.36
N SER A 72 8.03 -0.93 -15.12
CA SER A 72 8.05 -0.87 -16.58
C SER A 72 6.65 -0.73 -17.22
N ARG A 73 5.59 -0.94 -16.42
CA ARG A 73 4.17 -0.96 -16.85
C ARG A 73 3.31 0.05 -16.09
N LEU A 74 3.62 0.30 -14.82
CA LEU A 74 2.91 1.19 -13.92
C LEU A 74 3.71 2.48 -13.68
N LYS A 75 3.10 3.47 -12.99
CA LYS A 75 3.91 4.56 -12.43
C LYS A 75 4.86 3.99 -11.37
N ILE A 76 5.93 4.72 -11.10
CA ILE A 76 7.01 4.23 -10.23
C ILE A 76 6.56 3.97 -8.80
N ILE A 77 5.69 4.81 -8.24
CA ILE A 77 5.16 4.61 -6.88
C ILE A 77 4.21 3.41 -6.86
N ASP A 78 3.30 3.34 -7.83
CA ASP A 78 2.33 2.24 -7.97
C ASP A 78 3.04 0.87 -8.14
N ALA A 79 4.28 0.88 -8.62
CA ALA A 79 5.10 -0.32 -8.71
C ALA A 79 5.59 -0.84 -7.34
N LEU A 80 5.63 0.01 -6.31
CA LEU A 80 6.03 -0.36 -4.95
C LEU A 80 4.91 -1.07 -4.19
N TRP A 81 3.68 -0.58 -4.29
CA TRP A 81 2.51 -1.18 -3.65
C TRP A 81 1.46 -1.56 -4.69
N ASN A 82 1.44 -2.84 -5.03
CA ASN A 82 0.44 -3.48 -5.87
C ASN A 82 0.31 -4.95 -5.46
N GLN A 83 -0.65 -5.66 -6.06
CA GLN A 83 -0.92 -7.07 -5.81
C GLN A 83 0.29 -8.03 -5.89
N PHE A 84 1.38 -7.65 -6.57
CA PHE A 84 2.58 -8.49 -6.72
C PHE A 84 3.70 -8.15 -5.76
N THR A 85 3.75 -6.91 -5.28
CA THR A 85 4.83 -6.42 -4.41
C THR A 85 4.42 -6.33 -2.96
N PHE A 86 3.13 -6.15 -2.70
CA PHE A 86 2.59 -5.94 -1.36
C PHE A 86 2.95 -7.09 -0.40
N SER A 87 2.66 -8.34 -0.78
CA SER A 87 2.92 -9.53 0.05
C SER A 87 4.42 -9.80 0.31
N LEU A 88 5.31 -9.12 -0.41
CA LEU A 88 6.75 -9.20 -0.23
C LEU A 88 7.32 -8.04 0.57
N ASP A 89 6.54 -6.99 0.84
CA ASP A 89 6.97 -5.82 1.56
C ASP A 89 6.73 -5.99 3.07
N LYS A 90 7.82 -6.18 3.83
CA LYS A 90 7.77 -6.41 5.28
C LYS A 90 7.26 -5.23 6.12
N ARG A 91 7.00 -4.08 5.50
CA ARG A 91 6.57 -2.84 6.16
C ARG A 91 5.09 -2.54 5.97
N SER A 92 4.41 -3.29 5.12
CA SER A 92 3.05 -2.98 4.69
C SER A 92 2.10 -4.08 5.11
N PHE A 93 0.96 -3.68 5.65
CA PHE A 93 -0.08 -4.58 6.15
C PHE A 93 -1.43 -4.04 5.72
N ILE A 94 -2.35 -4.92 5.37
CA ILE A 94 -3.75 -4.55 5.22
C ILE A 94 -4.34 -4.48 6.60
N ILE A 95 -5.16 -3.47 6.85
CA ILE A 95 -6.01 -3.41 8.00
C ILE A 95 -7.46 -3.31 7.57
N ASP A 96 -8.28 -4.04 8.30
CA ASP A 96 -9.73 -3.93 8.27
C ASP A 96 -10.26 -4.06 9.70
N GLU A 97 -11.55 -3.82 9.88
CA GLU A 97 -12.25 -4.06 11.12
C GLU A 97 -12.98 -5.41 11.06
N ASP A 98 -12.79 -6.25 12.06
CA ASP A 98 -13.58 -7.47 12.21
C ASP A 98 -14.87 -7.16 12.96
N ALA A 99 -15.94 -6.86 12.21
CA ALA A 99 -17.24 -6.49 12.75
C ALA A 99 -17.80 -7.45 13.81
N GLU A 100 -17.43 -8.74 13.78
CA GLU A 100 -17.90 -9.73 14.77
C GLU A 100 -17.14 -9.63 16.10
N SER A 101 -15.86 -9.27 16.07
CA SER A 101 -15.01 -9.23 17.27
C SER A 101 -14.61 -7.83 17.71
N GLY A 102 -14.86 -6.80 16.90
CA GLY A 102 -14.42 -5.42 17.10
C GLY A 102 -12.88 -5.27 17.06
N ARG A 103 -12.17 -6.28 16.55
CA ARG A 103 -10.69 -6.32 16.53
C ARG A 103 -10.16 -5.85 15.18
N PRO A 104 -8.96 -5.27 15.14
CA PRO A 104 -8.29 -4.99 13.89
C PRO A 104 -7.88 -6.32 13.25
N LEU A 105 -8.38 -6.57 12.05
CA LEU A 105 -7.96 -7.66 11.19
C LEU A 105 -6.76 -7.17 10.38
N ILE A 106 -5.57 -7.76 10.59
CA ILE A 106 -4.33 -7.25 10.01
C ILE A 106 -3.60 -8.34 9.22
N ASP A 107 -3.50 -8.14 7.91
CA ASP A 107 -2.97 -9.15 6.99
C ASP A 107 -1.75 -8.65 6.19
N SER A 108 -0.64 -9.38 6.30
CA SER A 108 0.59 -9.14 5.54
C SER A 108 0.58 -9.70 4.11
N LYS A 109 -0.38 -10.58 3.81
CA LYS A 109 -0.47 -11.32 2.54
C LYS A 109 -1.70 -10.94 1.76
N GLY A 110 -2.82 -10.69 2.43
CA GLY A 110 -4.15 -10.47 1.85
C GLY A 110 -4.62 -11.59 0.92
N ILE A 111 -5.86 -11.47 0.47
CA ILE A 111 -6.50 -12.35 -0.51
C ILE A 111 -6.96 -11.51 -1.67
N ILE A 112 -6.73 -12.00 -2.90
CA ILE A 112 -7.35 -11.43 -4.09
C ILE A 112 -8.69 -12.12 -4.28
N ASP A 113 -9.76 -11.41 -3.97
CA ASP A 113 -11.13 -11.74 -4.33
C ASP A 113 -11.42 -11.25 -5.76
N SER A 114 -12.11 -12.09 -6.54
CA SER A 114 -12.43 -11.79 -7.94
C SER A 114 -13.48 -10.69 -8.12
N GLN A 115 -14.24 -10.35 -7.07
CA GLN A 115 -15.30 -9.35 -7.07
C GLN A 115 -14.88 -8.04 -6.41
N SER A 116 -14.11 -8.09 -5.32
CA SER A 116 -13.76 -6.91 -4.50
C SER A 116 -12.28 -6.54 -4.52
N GLY A 117 -11.42 -7.32 -5.19
CA GLY A 117 -9.98 -7.04 -5.27
C GLY A 117 -9.21 -7.59 -4.07
N TYR A 118 -8.20 -6.86 -3.59
CA TYR A 118 -7.40 -7.30 -2.44
C TYR A 118 -8.22 -7.14 -1.16
N ASN A 119 -8.23 -8.09 -0.23
CA ASN A 119 -8.90 -7.96 1.07
C ASN A 119 -8.06 -8.59 2.17
N ALA A 120 -8.31 -8.22 3.42
CA ALA A 120 -7.77 -8.97 4.55
C ALA A 120 -8.43 -10.35 4.62
N ASN A 121 -7.63 -11.39 4.85
CA ASN A 121 -8.18 -12.71 5.12
C ASN A 121 -8.62 -12.81 6.58
N LYS A 122 -9.92 -13.03 6.82
CA LYS A 122 -10.47 -13.26 8.17
C LYS A 122 -9.83 -14.44 8.92
N GLN A 123 -9.19 -15.36 8.20
CA GLN A 123 -8.48 -16.52 8.79
C GLN A 123 -6.98 -16.28 8.98
N THR A 124 -6.45 -15.11 8.59
CA THR A 124 -5.02 -14.82 8.76
C THR A 124 -4.72 -14.57 10.23
N ASP A 125 -3.65 -15.22 10.69
CA ASP A 125 -3.03 -14.91 11.96
C ASP A 125 -2.24 -13.58 11.83
N ASN A 126 -2.65 -12.55 12.58
CA ASN A 126 -2.00 -11.24 12.68
C ASN A 126 -0.53 -11.31 13.17
N THR A 127 0.02 -12.51 13.41
CA THR A 127 1.38 -12.77 13.86
C THR A 127 2.48 -12.05 13.06
N GLU A 128 2.38 -11.90 11.74
CA GLU A 128 3.41 -11.16 10.98
C GLU A 128 3.46 -9.68 11.37
N PHE A 129 2.30 -9.04 11.54
CA PHE A 129 2.20 -7.66 12.03
C PHE A 129 2.74 -7.54 13.45
N TYR A 130 2.31 -8.40 14.38
CA TYR A 130 2.78 -8.33 15.77
C TYR A 130 4.28 -8.60 15.90
N ASN A 131 4.83 -9.53 15.11
CA ASN A 131 6.27 -9.77 15.08
C ASN A 131 7.04 -8.55 14.57
N PHE A 132 6.54 -7.90 13.52
CA PHE A 132 7.14 -6.66 13.01
C PHE A 132 7.04 -5.52 14.05
N ALA A 133 5.88 -5.31 14.65
CA ALA A 133 5.68 -4.32 15.71
C ALA A 133 6.64 -4.56 16.89
N LYS A 134 6.83 -5.82 17.29
CA LYS A 134 7.79 -6.21 18.33
C LYS A 134 9.24 -5.91 17.95
N GLN A 135 9.62 -6.10 16.68
CA GLN A 135 10.94 -5.68 16.17
C GLN A 135 11.15 -4.16 16.28
N LEU A 136 10.07 -3.37 16.21
CA LEU A 136 10.10 -1.92 16.44
C LEU A 136 10.07 -1.53 17.92
N GLY A 137 9.96 -2.49 18.85
CA GLY A 137 9.84 -2.23 20.28
C GLY A 137 8.42 -2.01 20.78
N LEU A 138 7.40 -2.40 20.02
CA LEU A 138 6.00 -2.35 20.42
C LEU A 138 5.52 -3.73 20.84
N ASN A 139 5.08 -3.87 22.08
CA ASN A 139 4.36 -5.06 22.54
C ASN A 139 2.85 -4.76 22.57
N ILE A 140 2.13 -5.15 21.51
CA ILE A 140 0.71 -4.89 21.34
C ILE A 140 -0.09 -6.08 21.84
N LYS A 141 -1.08 -5.84 22.69
CA LYS A 141 -2.05 -6.81 23.16
C LYS A 141 -3.44 -6.22 22.99
N ILE A 142 -4.30 -6.93 22.27
CA ILE A 142 -5.71 -6.58 22.08
C ILE A 142 -6.50 -7.37 23.11
N GLU A 143 -7.22 -6.66 23.97
CA GLU A 143 -7.92 -7.25 25.10
C GLU A 143 -9.41 -7.40 24.78
N ASN A 144 -10.29 -7.13 25.74
CA ASN A 144 -11.70 -7.43 25.62
C ASN A 144 -12.43 -6.33 24.84
N LEU A 145 -13.47 -6.75 24.12
CA LEU A 145 -14.49 -5.86 23.60
C LEU A 145 -15.55 -5.68 24.69
N VAL A 146 -15.83 -4.44 25.06
CA VAL A 146 -16.80 -4.09 26.08
C VAL A 146 -17.93 -3.28 25.46
N TYR A 147 -19.15 -3.78 25.54
CA TYR A 147 -20.35 -3.05 25.10
C TYR A 147 -20.83 -2.11 26.19
N SER A 148 -21.12 -0.87 25.80
CA SER A 148 -21.60 0.18 26.70
C SER A 148 -23.13 0.23 26.79
N ASP A 149 -23.82 -0.43 25.87
CA ASP A 149 -25.27 -0.43 25.73
C ASP A 149 -25.82 -1.86 25.57
N LYS A 150 -27.13 -2.03 25.77
CA LYS A 150 -27.80 -3.33 25.67
C LYS A 150 -28.05 -3.77 24.23
N GLU A 151 -28.13 -2.81 23.31
CA GLU A 151 -28.41 -3.03 21.89
C GLU A 151 -27.12 -3.40 21.12
N GLN A 152 -25.97 -3.33 21.81
CA GLN A 152 -24.64 -3.65 21.30
C GLN A 152 -24.22 -2.74 20.14
N THR A 153 -24.72 -1.50 20.12
CA THR A 153 -24.39 -0.51 19.08
C THR A 153 -23.13 0.27 19.40
N ASN A 154 -22.75 0.37 20.67
CA ASN A 154 -21.62 1.15 21.14
C ASN A 154 -20.66 0.28 21.94
N ALA A 155 -19.48 0.03 21.40
CA ALA A 155 -18.45 -0.78 22.03
C ALA A 155 -17.14 -0.01 22.24
N GLN A 156 -16.30 -0.58 23.10
CA GLN A 156 -14.93 -0.16 23.33
C GLN A 156 -14.02 -1.37 23.22
N GLN A 157 -13.03 -1.30 22.32
CA GLN A 157 -11.98 -2.29 22.22
C GLN A 157 -10.76 -1.83 23.01
N GLU A 158 -10.43 -2.55 24.08
CA GLU A 158 -9.26 -2.27 24.89
C GLU A 158 -7.98 -2.74 24.20
N ILE A 159 -6.97 -1.87 24.16
CA ILE A 159 -5.66 -2.15 23.57
C ILE A 159 -4.58 -1.73 24.55
N LYS A 160 -3.65 -2.65 24.80
CA LYS A 160 -2.45 -2.38 25.58
C LYS A 160 -1.25 -2.37 24.67
N ILE A 161 -0.47 -1.29 24.68
CA ILE A 161 0.81 -1.22 23.99
C ILE A 161 1.88 -0.91 25.02
N ASN A 162 2.83 -1.82 25.17
CA ASN A 162 3.85 -1.75 26.22
C ASN A 162 3.22 -1.64 27.62
N LYS A 163 3.32 -0.47 28.26
CA LYS A 163 2.73 -0.16 29.57
C LYS A 163 1.52 0.77 29.48
N SER A 164 1.20 1.26 28.29
CA SER A 164 0.09 2.18 28.05
C SER A 164 -1.18 1.40 27.73
N GLU A 165 -2.30 1.89 28.21
CA GLU A 165 -3.64 1.35 27.94
C GLU A 165 -4.43 2.38 27.13
N TYR A 166 -5.18 1.88 26.16
CA TYR A 166 -5.95 2.64 25.19
C TYR A 166 -7.30 1.96 24.97
N SER A 167 -8.29 2.74 24.54
CA SER A 167 -9.60 2.24 24.14
C SER A 167 -9.94 2.81 22.77
N LEU A 168 -10.24 1.95 21.82
CA LEU A 168 -10.82 2.33 20.54
C LEU A 168 -12.34 2.35 20.69
N HIS A 169 -12.98 3.44 20.27
CA HIS A 169 -14.43 3.52 20.31
C HIS A 169 -15.02 2.99 19.01
N ILE A 170 -16.07 2.18 19.14
CA ILE A 170 -16.77 1.56 18.01
C ILE A 170 -18.24 1.94 18.14
N ASN A 171 -18.77 2.65 17.15
CA ASN A 171 -20.19 2.96 17.05
C ASN A 171 -20.74 2.32 15.77
N TYR A 172 -21.40 1.17 15.90
CA TYR A 172 -21.93 0.42 14.76
C TYR A 172 -23.09 1.13 14.03
N GLU A 173 -23.62 2.23 14.57
CA GLU A 173 -24.61 3.08 13.89
C GLU A 173 -23.99 4.13 12.95
N ASP A 174 -22.70 4.44 13.12
CA ASP A 174 -21.98 5.37 12.25
C ASP A 174 -21.47 4.64 11.02
N GLU A 175 -21.90 5.02 9.81
CA GLU A 175 -21.45 4.37 8.56
C GLU A 175 -19.93 4.46 8.34
N ASN A 176 -19.24 5.41 8.98
CA ASN A 176 -17.80 5.62 8.86
C ASN A 176 -16.98 5.02 10.01
N TYR A 177 -17.61 4.25 10.90
CA TYR A 177 -16.96 3.74 12.11
C TYR A 177 -15.70 2.92 11.83
N GLY A 178 -15.67 2.13 10.74
CA GLY A 178 -14.50 1.36 10.34
C GLY A 178 -13.29 2.23 9.98
N ASP A 179 -13.52 3.36 9.31
CA ASP A 179 -12.46 4.31 8.97
C ASP A 179 -11.93 5.03 10.21
N GLN A 180 -12.84 5.44 11.10
CA GLN A 180 -12.49 6.04 12.38
C GLN A 180 -11.67 5.07 13.25
N PHE A 181 -12.07 3.80 13.29
CA PHE A 181 -11.36 2.74 13.99
C PHE A 181 -9.92 2.57 13.47
N ILE A 182 -9.75 2.49 12.15
CA ILE A 182 -8.42 2.37 11.52
C ILE A 182 -7.55 3.60 11.80
N PHE A 183 -8.15 4.79 11.74
CA PHE A 183 -7.48 6.06 12.07
C PHE A 183 -6.98 6.06 13.52
N GLU A 184 -7.86 5.77 14.48
CA GLU A 184 -7.52 5.76 15.91
C GLU A 184 -6.43 4.72 16.22
N PHE A 185 -6.54 3.53 15.63
CA PHE A 185 -5.53 2.49 15.79
C PHE A 185 -4.16 2.93 15.28
N ALA A 186 -4.11 3.55 14.09
CA ALA A 186 -2.86 4.06 13.52
C ALA A 186 -2.25 5.19 14.37
N GLU A 187 -3.08 6.08 14.91
CA GLU A 187 -2.64 7.18 15.80
C GLU A 187 -2.08 6.66 17.12
N ILE A 188 -2.75 5.70 17.77
CA ILE A 188 -2.27 5.07 19.01
C ILE A 188 -0.88 4.46 18.80
N ILE A 189 -0.69 3.72 17.70
CA ILE A 189 0.63 3.15 17.40
C ILE A 189 1.66 4.26 17.13
N ASN A 190 1.30 5.31 16.39
CA ASN A 190 2.20 6.45 16.15
C ASN A 190 2.62 7.17 17.44
N GLN A 191 1.72 7.32 18.40
CA GLN A 191 2.01 7.88 19.72
C GLN A 191 3.02 7.01 20.48
N GLU A 192 2.84 5.69 20.46
CA GLU A 192 3.78 4.75 21.10
C GLU A 192 5.14 4.72 20.42
N LEU A 193 5.18 4.74 19.08
CA LEU A 193 6.41 4.87 18.31
C LEU A 193 7.17 6.17 18.65
N LEU A 194 6.44 7.27 18.89
CA LEU A 194 7.03 8.54 19.31
C LEU A 194 7.63 8.43 20.73
N LYS A 195 6.92 7.80 21.68
CA LYS A 195 7.40 7.61 23.07
C LYS A 195 8.72 6.83 23.12
N ILE A 196 8.88 5.81 22.28
CA ILE A 196 10.12 5.02 22.20
C ILE A 196 11.16 5.63 21.24
N SER A 197 10.93 6.86 20.76
CA SER A 197 11.83 7.56 19.83
C SER A 197 12.14 6.75 18.56
N SER A 198 11.19 5.92 18.10
CA SER A 198 11.33 5.22 16.83
C SER A 198 11.35 6.25 15.70
N VAL A 199 12.10 5.96 14.63
CA VAL A 199 12.08 6.75 13.40
C VAL A 199 10.90 6.40 12.50
N GLU A 200 10.31 5.22 12.72
CA GLU A 200 9.19 4.70 11.93
C GLU A 200 7.87 5.34 12.36
N ARG A 201 7.01 5.64 11.40
CA ARG A 201 5.62 6.07 11.63
C ARG A 201 4.69 5.27 10.72
N ILE A 202 3.48 5.05 11.18
CA ILE A 202 2.39 4.51 10.36
C ILE A 202 1.84 5.62 9.48
N PHE A 203 1.71 5.28 8.20
CA PHE A 203 0.96 6.01 7.20
C PHE A 203 -0.12 5.09 6.65
N LEU A 204 -1.22 5.69 6.19
CA LEU A 204 -2.37 4.99 5.63
C LEU A 204 -2.45 5.20 4.12
N MET A 205 -2.77 4.17 3.35
CA MET A 205 -2.94 4.25 1.90
C MET A 205 -4.16 3.43 1.46
N ASP A 206 -4.77 3.86 0.36
CA ASP A 206 -6.01 3.33 -0.21
C ASP A 206 -7.22 3.34 0.74
N ASN A 207 -8.40 3.15 0.15
CA ASN A 207 -9.67 3.31 0.86
C ASN A 207 -10.23 1.97 1.33
N TYR A 208 -10.28 1.01 0.43
CA TYR A 208 -10.75 -0.33 0.74
C TYR A 208 -10.02 -1.35 -0.14
N PRO A 209 -9.20 -2.23 0.46
CA PRO A 209 -8.87 -2.28 1.88
C PRO A 209 -7.85 -1.19 2.23
N ALA A 210 -7.78 -0.80 3.50
CA ALA A 210 -6.79 0.16 3.96
C ALA A 210 -5.42 -0.50 4.16
N PHE A 211 -4.35 0.20 3.81
CA PHE A 211 -2.99 -0.25 4.06
C PHE A 211 -2.33 0.55 5.19
N LEU A 212 -1.87 -0.15 6.22
CA LEU A 212 -0.91 0.34 7.21
C LEU A 212 0.51 0.18 6.67
N ILE A 213 1.25 1.27 6.57
CA ILE A 213 2.61 1.26 6.04
C ILE A 213 3.56 1.93 7.03
N PHE A 214 4.55 1.19 7.52
CA PHE A 214 5.60 1.71 8.41
C PHE A 214 6.73 2.34 7.61
N LEU A 215 6.86 3.66 7.70
CA LEU A 215 7.88 4.44 7.01
C LEU A 215 8.61 5.40 7.95
N PRO A 216 9.93 5.58 7.78
CA PRO A 216 10.61 6.76 8.29
C PRO A 216 10.17 8.00 7.52
N ASP A 217 10.11 9.15 8.20
CA ASP A 217 9.70 10.44 7.60
C ASP A 217 10.52 10.81 6.34
N LYS A 218 11.81 10.45 6.31
CA LYS A 218 12.67 10.64 5.12
C LYS A 218 12.22 9.84 3.89
N ILE A 219 11.68 8.63 4.09
CA ILE A 219 11.15 7.81 3.00
C ILE A 219 9.81 8.37 2.57
N TYR A 220 8.94 8.71 3.53
CA TYR A 220 7.66 9.34 3.26
C TYR A 220 7.79 10.60 2.40
N LYS A 221 8.66 11.54 2.79
CA LYS A 221 8.95 12.76 2.02
C LYS A 221 9.47 12.48 0.62
N TYR A 222 10.30 11.45 0.46
CA TYR A 222 10.78 11.04 -0.86
C TYR A 222 9.63 10.52 -1.72
N LEU A 223 8.75 9.67 -1.18
CA LEU A 223 7.60 9.17 -1.92
C LEU A 223 6.63 10.28 -2.33
N LEU A 224 6.35 11.23 -1.43
CA LEU A 224 5.56 12.41 -1.76
C LEU A 224 6.16 13.22 -2.92
N SER A 225 7.48 13.35 -2.98
CA SER A 225 8.16 14.08 -4.07
C SER A 225 7.97 13.44 -5.46
N LEU A 226 7.55 12.18 -5.52
CA LEU A 226 7.35 11.43 -6.75
C LEU A 226 5.91 11.51 -7.28
N SER A 227 4.93 11.96 -6.49
CA SER A 227 3.52 12.07 -6.91
C SER A 227 2.91 13.41 -6.49
N PRO A 228 3.04 14.46 -7.32
CA PRO A 228 2.45 15.76 -7.04
C PRO A 228 0.91 15.74 -6.99
N GLU A 229 0.27 14.72 -7.58
CA GLU A 229 -1.18 14.57 -7.60
C GLU A 229 -1.75 13.84 -6.36
N LYS A 230 -0.92 13.45 -5.38
CA LYS A 230 -1.28 12.72 -4.14
C LYS A 230 -2.05 11.39 -4.32
N ARG A 231 -2.37 10.99 -5.54
CA ARG A 231 -3.02 9.69 -5.80
C ARG A 231 -2.04 8.57 -5.47
N GLN A 232 -2.50 7.60 -4.66
CA GLN A 232 -1.75 6.40 -4.25
C GLN A 232 -0.42 6.68 -3.51
N THR A 233 -0.33 7.82 -2.83
CA THR A 233 0.72 8.03 -1.82
C THR A 233 0.18 7.70 -0.44
N PRO A 234 1.00 7.18 0.48
CA PRO A 234 0.62 7.10 1.88
C PRO A 234 0.26 8.49 2.41
N PHE A 235 -0.64 8.54 3.38
CA PHE A 235 -1.09 9.74 4.07
C PHE A 235 -0.83 9.58 5.56
N LYS A 236 -0.62 10.69 6.26
CA LYS A 236 -0.70 10.65 7.72
C LYS A 236 -2.14 10.27 8.10
N PRO A 237 -2.39 9.58 9.23
CA PRO A 237 -3.72 9.10 9.55
C PRO A 237 -4.80 10.20 9.49
N ILE A 238 -4.52 11.39 10.03
CA ILE A 238 -5.48 12.51 9.97
C ILE A 238 -5.74 13.03 8.54
N ASP A 239 -4.73 13.02 7.68
CA ASP A 239 -4.88 13.44 6.28
C ASP A 239 -5.61 12.38 5.48
N TRP A 240 -5.45 11.10 5.83
CA TRP A 240 -6.16 9.99 5.21
C TRP A 240 -7.66 10.06 5.50
N LEU A 241 -8.05 10.31 6.76
CA LEU A 241 -9.45 10.46 7.15
C LEU A 241 -10.12 11.63 6.41
N ARG A 242 -9.44 12.77 6.33
CA ARG A 242 -9.93 13.98 5.61
C ARG A 242 -10.08 13.80 4.10
N ASN A 243 -9.37 12.88 3.47
CA ASN A 243 -9.49 12.64 2.03
C ASN A 243 -10.68 11.71 1.69
N ARG A 244 -11.46 11.30 2.69
CA ARG A 244 -12.64 10.43 2.55
C ARG A 244 -13.98 11.18 2.70
N GLU A 245 -13.96 12.37 3.31
CA GLU A 245 -15.08 13.33 3.34
C GLU A 245 -15.21 14.10 2.01
#